data_AF-A0A1T4JPX5-F1
#
_entry.id   AF-A0A1T4JPX5-F1
#
_cell.length_a   1.000
_cell.length_b   1.000
_cell.length_c   1.000
_cell.angle_alpha   90.00
_cell.angle_beta   90.00
_cell.angle_gamma   90.00
#
_symmetry.space_group_name_H-M   'P 1'
#
loop_
_entity.id
_entity.type
_entity.pdbx_description
1 polymer ?
#
loop_
_entity_poly.entity_id
_entity_poly.type
_entity_poly.pdbx_seq_one_letter_code
_entity_poly.pdbx_strand_id
1 'polypeptide(L)'
;MPAEIQPWENLDAKALVEYVNNLVTSDFPALLNLLYRLDVSEHKLKDMLAQHPSEDAGRIIAALIIERQQQKLQSRAAFRKNENDIPEEDRW
;
A
#
# COMPACT_ATOMS: atom_id res chain seq x y z
N MET A 1 13.49 -13.58 -0.07
CA MET A 1 12.28 -14.17 -0.67
C MET A 1 11.73 -13.18 -1.67
N PRO A 2 11.52 -13.52 -2.96
CA PRO A 2 10.77 -12.63 -3.85
C PRO A 2 9.41 -12.35 -3.18
N ALA A 3 8.97 -11.09 -3.18
CA ALA A 3 7.68 -10.75 -2.61
C ALA A 3 6.59 -11.45 -3.43
N GLU A 4 5.99 -12.48 -2.86
CA GLU A 4 4.82 -13.14 -3.42
C GLU A 4 3.73 -12.08 -3.60
N ILE A 5 3.23 -11.93 -4.82
CA ILE A 5 2.18 -10.96 -5.16
C ILE A 5 0.99 -11.31 -4.29
N GLN A 6 0.63 -10.41 -3.39
CA GLN A 6 -0.47 -10.67 -2.49
C GLN A 6 -1.78 -10.59 -3.28
N PRO A 7 -2.79 -11.43 -2.99
CA PRO A 7 -4.05 -11.43 -3.72
C PRO A 7 -4.74 -10.05 -3.75
N TRP A 8 -4.55 -9.24 -2.70
CA TRP A 8 -5.10 -7.89 -2.61
C TRP A 8 -4.47 -6.87 -3.55
N GLU A 9 -3.27 -7.12 -4.10
CA GLU A 9 -2.60 -6.21 -5.06
C GLU A 9 -3.34 -6.13 -6.41
N ASN A 10 -4.19 -7.12 -6.72
CA ASN A 10 -4.95 -7.17 -7.96
C ASN A 10 -6.44 -6.79 -7.78
N LEU A 11 -6.84 -6.38 -6.58
CA LEU A 11 -8.23 -5.96 -6.33
C LEU A 11 -8.48 -4.58 -6.91
N ASP A 12 -9.67 -4.40 -7.48
CA ASP A 12 -10.16 -3.05 -7.78
C ASP A 12 -10.45 -2.28 -6.48
N ALA A 13 -10.65 -0.96 -6.59
CA ALA A 13 -10.85 -0.11 -5.43
C ALA A 13 -12.04 -0.55 -4.57
N LYS A 14 -13.13 -1.05 -5.17
CA LYS A 14 -14.32 -1.45 -4.42
C LYS A 14 -14.07 -2.74 -3.65
N ALA A 15 -13.52 -3.75 -4.32
CA ALA A 15 -13.18 -5.03 -3.72
C ALA A 15 -12.10 -4.87 -2.63
N LEU A 16 -11.17 -3.93 -2.79
CA LEU A 16 -10.18 -3.61 -1.78
C LEU A 16 -10.81 -3.00 -0.51
N VAL A 17 -11.78 -2.10 -0.67
CA VAL A 17 -12.54 -1.55 0.46
C VAL A 17 -13.28 -2.65 1.21
N GLU A 18 -13.99 -3.53 0.50
CA GLU A 18 -14.71 -4.66 1.11
C GLU A 18 -13.75 -5.61 1.82
N TYR A 19 -12.62 -5.95 1.19
CA TYR A 19 -11.57 -6.78 1.79
C TYR A 19 -11.04 -6.18 3.08
N VAL A 20 -10.68 -4.89 3.07
CA VAL A 20 -10.16 -4.20 4.25
C VAL A 20 -11.22 -4.09 5.34
N ASN A 21 -12.47 -3.80 4.99
CA ASN A 21 -13.56 -3.74 5.97
C ASN A 21 -13.75 -5.09 6.68
N ASN A 22 -13.67 -6.19 5.93
CA ASN A 22 -13.70 -7.53 6.53
C ASN A 22 -12.52 -7.74 7.50
N LEU A 23 -11.32 -7.26 7.17
CA LEU A 23 -10.18 -7.34 8.10
C LEU A 23 -10.40 -6.48 9.35
N VAL A 24 -10.93 -5.26 9.20
CA VAL A 24 -11.26 -4.38 10.34
C VAL A 24 -12.23 -5.07 11.31
N THR A 25 -13.25 -5.75 10.80
CA THR A 25 -14.31 -6.36 11.63
C THR A 25 -14.00 -7.77 12.12
N SER A 26 -13.20 -8.54 11.37
CA SER A 26 -13.09 -9.98 11.56
C SER A 26 -11.66 -10.48 11.79
N ASP A 27 -10.63 -9.75 11.33
CA ASP A 27 -9.22 -10.13 11.50
C ASP A 27 -8.29 -8.91 11.53
N PHE A 28 -8.33 -8.19 12.66
CA PHE A 28 -7.49 -7.02 12.89
C PHE A 28 -5.98 -7.33 12.84
N PRO A 29 -5.48 -8.47 13.36
CA PRO A 29 -4.08 -8.86 13.18
C PRO A 29 -3.66 -8.96 11.70
N ALA A 30 -4.51 -9.52 10.83
CA ALA A 30 -4.23 -9.56 9.40
C ALA A 30 -4.24 -8.16 8.76
N LEU A 31 -5.10 -7.24 9.23
CA LEU A 31 -5.05 -5.83 8.84
C LEU A 31 -3.69 -5.20 9.18
N LEU A 32 -3.21 -5.37 10.42
CA LEU A 32 -1.91 -4.83 10.84
C LEU A 32 -0.77 -5.41 10.00
N ASN A 33 -0.77 -6.72 9.75
CA ASN A 33 0.24 -7.37 8.91
C ASN A 33 0.26 -6.82 7.48
N LEU A 34 -0.90 -6.54 6.90
CA LEU A 34 -1.01 -5.89 5.59
C LEU A 34 -0.40 -4.48 5.64
N LEU A 35 -0.76 -3.70 6.65
CA LEU A 35 -0.33 -2.32 6.81
C LEU A 35 1.18 -2.19 7.04
N TYR A 36 1.79 -3.11 7.79
CA TYR A 36 3.24 -3.15 7.98
C TYR A 36 4.01 -3.39 6.68
N ARG A 37 3.44 -4.14 5.73
CA ARG A 37 4.03 -4.33 4.39
C ARG A 37 4.02 -3.07 3.53
N LEU A 38 3.24 -2.06 3.95
CA LEU A 38 3.07 -0.77 3.26
C LEU A 38 3.69 0.39 4.05
N ASP A 39 4.56 0.07 5.03
CA ASP A 39 5.19 1.03 5.93
C ASP A 39 4.17 1.89 6.69
N VAL A 40 3.08 1.27 7.15
CA VAL A 40 2.07 1.90 8.00
C VAL A 40 2.13 1.27 9.38
N SER A 41 2.45 2.09 10.39
CA SER A 41 2.50 1.66 11.79
C SER A 41 1.10 1.62 12.41
N GLU A 42 0.92 0.78 13.44
CA GLU A 42 -0.32 0.74 14.22
C GLU A 42 -0.68 2.12 14.81
N HIS A 43 0.31 2.89 15.26
CA HIS A 43 0.09 4.25 15.76
C HIS A 43 -0.53 5.14 14.66
N LYS A 44 0.05 5.13 13.45
CA LYS A 44 -0.46 5.91 12.32
C LYS A 44 -1.87 5.48 11.93
N LEU A 45 -2.15 4.17 11.96
CA LEU A 45 -3.49 3.64 11.73
C LEU A 45 -4.48 4.20 12.76
N LYS A 46 -4.17 4.10 14.06
CA LYS A 46 -5.04 4.60 15.14
C LYS A 46 -5.28 6.10 15.01
N ASP A 47 -4.25 6.88 14.69
CA ASP A 47 -4.37 8.32 14.51
C ASP A 47 -5.27 8.66 13.31
N MET A 48 -5.16 7.91 12.20
CA MET A 48 -6.03 8.09 11.04
C MET A 48 -7.49 7.75 11.36
N LEU A 49 -7.73 6.64 12.07
CA LEU A 49 -9.10 6.27 12.49
C LEU A 49 -9.69 7.29 13.47
N ALA A 50 -8.88 7.82 14.38
CA ALA A 50 -9.30 8.82 15.35
C ALA A 50 -9.63 10.18 14.70
N GLN A 51 -8.93 10.55 13.61
CA GLN A 51 -9.17 11.78 12.86
C GLN A 51 -10.43 11.72 12.00
N HIS A 52 -10.89 10.52 11.64
CA HIS A 52 -12.03 10.31 10.75
C HIS A 52 -13.11 9.40 11.38
N PRO A 53 -13.70 9.79 12.53
CA PRO A 53 -14.62 8.95 13.30
C PRO A 53 -15.95 8.66 12.59
N SER A 54 -16.30 9.44 11.56
CA SER A 54 -17.55 9.30 10.78
C SER A 54 -17.33 8.67 9.41
N GLU A 55 -16.08 8.39 9.03
CA GLU A 55 -15.76 7.77 7.76
C GLU A 55 -15.54 6.27 7.92
N ASP A 56 -15.76 5.55 6.83
CA ASP A 56 -15.52 4.12 6.74
C ASP A 56 -14.01 3.85 6.76
N ALA A 57 -13.53 3.23 7.84
CA ALA A 57 -12.14 2.84 8.04
C ALA A 57 -11.55 2.08 6.84
N GLY A 58 -12.32 1.18 6.23
CA GLY A 58 -11.89 0.42 5.06
C GLY A 58 -11.69 1.29 3.83
N ARG A 59 -12.49 2.34 3.65
CA ARG A 59 -12.28 3.32 2.57
C ARG A 59 -10.98 4.08 2.72
N ILE A 60 -10.69 4.59 3.91
CA ILE A 60 -9.48 5.35 4.18
C ILE A 60 -8.25 4.47 3.94
N ILE A 61 -8.27 3.25 4.49
CA ILE A 61 -7.15 2.32 4.38
C ILE A 61 -6.98 1.83 2.93
N ALA A 62 -8.07 1.52 2.21
CA ALA A 62 -7.98 1.13 0.81
C ALA A 62 -7.37 2.24 -0.08
N ALA A 63 -7.75 3.50 0.15
CA ALA A 63 -7.16 4.64 -0.55
C ALA A 63 -5.65 4.73 -0.29
N LEU A 64 -5.22 4.56 0.97
CA LEU A 64 -3.81 4.53 1.34
C LEU A 64 -3.05 3.39 0.63
N ILE A 65 -3.65 2.20 0.55
CA ILE A 65 -3.05 1.05 -0.14
C ILE A 65 -2.85 1.35 -1.63
N ILE A 66 -3.85 1.94 -2.29
CA ILE A 66 -3.77 2.32 -3.72
C ILE A 66 -2.68 3.36 -3.94
N GLU A 67 -2.60 4.38 -3.10
CA GLU A 67 -1.57 5.42 -3.19
C GLU A 67 -0.16 4.81 -3.09
N ARG A 68 0.07 3.91 -2.12
CA ARG A 68 1.36 3.21 -1.97
C ARG A 68 1.71 2.36 -3.18
N GLN A 69 0.74 1.67 -3.78
CA GLN A 69 0.96 0.91 -5.01
C GLN A 69 1.37 1.81 -6.18
N GLN A 70 0.71 2.97 -6.33
CA GLN A 70 1.07 3.95 -7.35
C GLN A 70 2.47 4.53 -7.13
N GLN A 71 2.83 4.88 -5.89
CA GLN A 71 4.17 5.35 -5.55
C GLN A 71 5.25 4.30 -5.89
N LYS A 72 5.00 3.02 -5.61
CA LYS A 72 5.90 1.91 -5.96
C LYS A 72 6.09 1.79 -7.48
N LEU A 73 5.02 1.96 -8.26
CA LEU A 73 5.08 1.94 -9.73
C LEU A 73 5.85 3.15 -10.28
N GLN A 74 5.57 4.35 -9.76
CA GLN A 74 6.26 5.58 -10.15
C GLN A 74 7.76 5.52 -9.82
N SER A 75 8.10 5.04 -8.63
CA SER A 75 9.50 4.84 -8.22
C SER A 75 10.21 3.89 -9.18
N ARG A 76 9.62 2.73 -9.49
CA ARG A 76 10.17 1.77 -10.48
C ARG A 76 10.33 2.39 -11.86
N ALA A 77 9.38 3.21 -12.31
CA ALA A 77 9.47 3.91 -13.59
C ALA A 77 10.61 4.94 -13.60
N ALA A 78 10.79 5.69 -12.52
CA ALA A 78 11.86 6.67 -12.37
C ALA A 78 13.26 6.01 -12.38
N PHE A 79 13.43 4.89 -11.67
CA PHE A 79 14.69 4.12 -11.69
C PHE A 79 15.00 3.55 -13.07
N ARG A 80 14.00 2.98 -13.77
CA ARG A 80 14.18 2.46 -15.14
C ARG A 80 14.52 3.57 -16.15
N LYS A 81 13.99 4.79 -15.96
CA LYS A 81 14.35 5.92 -16.82
C LYS A 81 15.80 6.34 -16.59
N ASN A 82 16.24 6.40 -15.32
CA ASN A 82 17.62 6.73 -14.99
C ASN A 82 18.63 5.68 -15.46
N GLU A 83 18.31 4.38 -15.47
CA GLU A 83 19.19 3.33 -16.03
C GLU A 83 19.42 3.49 -17.55
N ASN A 84 18.44 4.03 -18.28
CA ASN A 84 18.57 4.24 -19.73
C ASN A 84 19.24 5.58 -20.10
N ASP A 85 19.42 6.49 -19.13
CA ASP A 85 20.05 7.81 -19.29
C ASP A 85 21.47 7.86 -18.71
N ILE A 86 22.06 6.73 -18.28
CA ILE A 86 23.46 6.68 -17.80
C ILE A 86 24.38 6.71 -19.04
N PRO A 87 25.20 7.76 -19.23
CA PRO A 87 26.25 7.74 -20.25
C PRO A 87 27.18 6.56 -20.00
N GLU A 88 27.58 5.86 -21.06
CA GLU A 88 28.38 4.64 -20.99
C GLU A 88 29.74 4.83 -20.28
N GLU A 89 30.19 6.08 -20.12
CA GLU A 89 31.46 6.46 -19.48
C GLU A 89 31.50 6.29 -17.95
N ASP A 90 30.35 6.21 -17.26
CA ASP A 90 30.30 6.10 -15.79
C ASP A 90 30.02 4.67 -15.27
N ARG A 91 30.05 3.65 -16.14
CA ARG A 91 30.03 2.25 -15.69
C ARG A 91 31.44 1.79 -15.32
N TRP A 92 31.86 2.06 -14.07
CA TRP A 92 33.09 1.49 -13.49
C TRP A 92 32.91 0.07 -12.97
#